data_AF-A0A328XNK6-F1
#
_entry.id   AF-A0A328XNK6-F1
#
_cell.length_a   1.000
_cell.length_b   1.000
_cell.length_c   1.000
_cell.angle_alpha   90.00
_cell.angle_beta   90.00
_cell.angle_gamma   90.00
#
_symmetry.space_group_name_H-M   'P 1'
#
loop_
_entity.id
_entity.type
_entity.pdbx_description
1 polymer ?
#
loop_
_entity_poly.entity_id
_entity_poly.type
_entity_poly.pdbx_seq_one_letter_code
_entity_poly.pdbx_strand_id
1 'polypeptide(L)'
;MPDVDPAPMAKPRSRHGTPLPGQAAPRIPVIALGMSLGLFLAVTFILCVGFDLLFPDQAMYESWLRFLPGFTWLSWPSFFLGLAESFGYGWYVALVFGPLYNFFVTRLHRHSGA
;
A
#
# COMPACT_ATOMS: atom_id res chain seq x y z
N MET A 1 43.85 24.94 64.11
CA MET A 1 43.63 24.99 62.66
C MET A 1 43.31 23.55 62.23
N PRO A 2 42.04 23.16 62.04
CA PRO A 2 41.72 21.82 61.55
C PRO A 2 41.75 21.78 60.01
N ASP A 3 42.26 20.67 59.49
CA ASP A 3 42.39 20.35 58.08
C ASP A 3 41.05 20.38 57.33
N VAL A 4 41.05 20.96 56.13
CA VAL A 4 39.90 20.98 55.22
C VAL A 4 40.12 19.90 54.16
N ASP A 5 39.42 18.77 54.29
CA ASP A 5 39.35 17.74 53.25
C ASP A 5 38.57 18.25 52.02
N PRO A 6 39.06 18.10 50.78
CA PRO A 6 38.28 18.40 49.59
C PRO A 6 37.28 17.27 49.30
N ALA A 7 36.00 17.64 49.20
CA ALA A 7 34.91 16.74 48.84
C ALA A 7 35.15 16.03 47.48
N PRO A 8 34.78 14.75 47.33
CA PRO A 8 35.00 14.01 46.09
C PRO A 8 34.07 14.52 44.98
N MET A 9 34.67 14.86 43.83
CA MET A 9 33.99 15.19 42.59
C MET A 9 32.99 14.07 42.22
N ALA A 10 31.69 14.39 42.32
CA ALA A 10 30.63 13.53 41.81
C ALA A 10 30.73 13.43 40.28
N LYS A 11 30.98 12.21 39.79
CA LYS A 11 31.11 11.88 38.36
C LYS A 11 29.79 12.18 37.62
N PRO A 12 29.81 12.78 36.42
CA PRO A 12 28.59 12.95 35.62
C PRO A 12 28.07 11.57 35.20
N ARG A 13 26.86 11.20 35.65
CA ARG A 13 26.16 9.99 35.16
C ARG A 13 25.78 10.23 33.70
N SER A 14 26.47 9.59 32.77
CA SER A 14 26.08 9.61 31.36
C SER A 14 24.75 8.88 31.20
N ARG A 15 23.74 9.63 30.75
CA ARG A 15 22.38 9.15 30.52
C ARG A 15 22.36 8.35 29.21
N HIS A 16 22.80 7.10 29.25
CA HIS A 16 22.64 6.15 28.16
C HIS A 16 21.19 5.66 28.13
N GLY A 17 20.30 6.50 27.59
CA GLY A 17 18.96 6.06 27.21
C GLY A 17 19.05 5.35 25.86
N THR A 18 18.68 4.09 25.80
CA THR A 18 18.38 3.42 24.53
C THR A 18 17.20 4.14 23.87
N PRO A 19 17.28 4.50 22.57
CA PRO A 19 16.10 4.98 21.87
C PRO A 19 15.08 3.84 21.85
N LEU A 20 13.97 4.03 22.55
CA LEU A 20 12.80 3.18 22.37
C LEU A 20 12.41 3.29 20.89
N PRO A 21 12.08 2.18 20.19
CA PRO A 21 11.55 2.25 18.84
C PRO A 21 10.30 3.13 18.92
N GLY A 22 10.45 4.40 18.53
CA GLY A 22 9.33 5.31 18.42
C GLY A 22 8.39 4.66 17.45
N GLN A 23 7.21 4.25 17.93
CA GLN A 23 6.17 3.63 17.14
C GLN A 23 5.96 4.51 15.91
N ALA A 24 6.54 4.12 14.77
CA ALA A 24 6.41 4.89 13.55
C ALA A 24 4.92 4.87 13.23
N ALA A 25 4.30 6.06 13.20
CA ALA A 25 2.87 6.20 12.94
C ALA A 25 2.46 5.26 11.80
N PRO A 26 1.34 4.52 11.89
CA PRO A 26 0.97 3.51 10.89
C PRO A 26 0.93 4.14 9.49
N ARG A 27 1.99 3.94 8.70
CA ARG A 27 2.05 4.39 7.30
C ARG A 27 1.74 3.20 6.42
N ILE A 28 0.86 3.42 5.45
CA ILE A 28 0.56 2.39 4.47
C ILE A 28 1.76 2.27 3.52
N PRO A 29 2.39 1.07 3.42
CA PRO A 29 3.45 0.82 2.45
C PRO A 29 2.84 0.72 1.05
N VAL A 30 2.91 1.83 0.30
CA VAL A 30 2.28 1.99 -1.02
C VAL A 30 2.65 0.88 -2.01
N ILE A 31 3.91 0.46 -2.02
CA ILE A 31 4.39 -0.60 -2.92
C ILE A 31 3.76 -1.94 -2.57
N ALA A 32 3.74 -2.32 -1.29
CA ALA A 32 3.11 -3.56 -0.86
C ALA A 32 1.60 -3.54 -1.09
N LEU A 33 0.95 -2.39 -0.89
CA LEU A 33 -0.46 -2.19 -1.20
C LEU A 33 -0.73 -2.38 -2.70
N GLY A 34 0.07 -1.75 -3.56
CA GLY A 34 -0.08 -1.84 -5.02
C GLY A 34 0.17 -3.25 -5.55
N MET A 35 1.20 -3.92 -5.05
CA MET A 35 1.46 -5.31 -5.39
C MET A 35 0.32 -6.23 -4.95
N SER A 36 -0.20 -6.07 -3.72
CA SER A 36 -1.28 -6.92 -3.21
C SER A 36 -2.59 -6.70 -3.96
N LEU A 37 -3.00 -5.44 -4.16
CA LEU A 37 -4.22 -5.10 -4.91
C LEU A 37 -4.11 -5.47 -6.39
N GLY A 38 -2.97 -5.17 -7.01
CA GLY A 38 -2.73 -5.51 -8.41
C GLY A 38 -2.78 -7.00 -8.65
N LEU A 39 -2.11 -7.80 -7.81
CA LEU A 39 -2.11 -9.26 -7.93
C LEU A 39 -3.49 -9.86 -7.63
N PHE A 40 -4.20 -9.33 -6.64
CA PHE A 40 -5.57 -9.74 -6.34
C PHE A 40 -6.48 -9.51 -7.54
N LEU A 41 -6.50 -8.30 -8.12
CA LEU A 41 -7.32 -8.00 -9.29
C LEU A 41 -6.91 -8.81 -10.52
N ALA A 42 -5.61 -9.02 -10.72
CA ALA A 42 -5.11 -9.86 -11.81
C ALA A 42 -5.59 -11.31 -11.67
N VAL A 43 -5.52 -11.90 -10.47
CA VAL A 43 -6.02 -13.25 -10.21
C VAL A 43 -7.54 -13.34 -10.38
N THR A 44 -8.30 -12.37 -9.85
CA THR A 44 -9.75 -12.32 -10.03
C THR A 44 -10.11 -12.23 -11.51
N PHE A 45 -9.42 -11.39 -12.28
CA PHE A 45 -9.63 -11.28 -13.72
C PHE A 45 -9.41 -12.62 -14.44
N ILE A 46 -8.32 -13.34 -14.13
CA ILE A 46 -8.05 -14.67 -14.70
C ILE A 46 -9.17 -15.66 -14.36
N LEU A 47 -9.63 -15.66 -13.11
CA LEU A 47 -10.73 -16.52 -12.67
C LEU A 47 -12.04 -16.18 -13.39
N CYS A 48 -12.34 -14.90 -13.59
CA CYS A 48 -13.51 -14.45 -14.33
C CYS A 48 -13.46 -14.92 -15.79
N VAL A 49 -12.33 -14.72 -16.48
CA VAL A 49 -12.17 -15.17 -17.87
C VAL A 49 -12.25 -16.69 -17.98
N GLY A 50 -11.64 -17.41 -17.04
CA GLY A 50 -11.75 -18.87 -16.98
C GLY A 50 -13.19 -19.34 -16.81
N PHE A 51 -13.95 -18.69 -15.93
CA PHE A 51 -15.36 -19.01 -15.70
C PHE A 51 -16.22 -18.76 -16.95
N ASP A 52 -16.03 -17.62 -17.62
CA ASP A 52 -16.71 -17.29 -18.88
C ASP A 52 -16.41 -18.32 -19.99
N LEU A 53 -15.20 -18.90 -20.00
CA LEU A 53 -14.82 -19.94 -20.95
C LEU A 53 -15.46 -21.30 -20.63
N LEU A 54 -15.67 -21.61 -19.35
CA LEU A 54 -16.39 -22.81 -18.91
C LEU A 54 -17.91 -22.69 -19.12
N PHE A 55 -18.47 -21.49 -19.00
CA PHE A 55 -19.91 -21.21 -19.08
C PHE A 55 -20.21 -20.08 -20.08
N PRO A 56 -20.08 -20.34 -21.40
CA PRO A 56 -20.20 -19.30 -22.44
C PRO A 56 -21.59 -18.65 -22.55
N ASP A 57 -22.63 -19.29 -21.97
CA ASP A 57 -24.02 -18.82 -22.01
C ASP A 57 -24.33 -17.70 -20.98
N GLN A 58 -23.38 -17.40 -20.08
CA GLN A 58 -23.43 -16.30 -19.11
C GLN A 58 -22.47 -15.17 -19.53
N ALA A 59 -22.48 -14.80 -20.81
CA ALA A 59 -21.47 -13.93 -21.39
C ALA A 59 -21.44 -12.51 -20.79
N MET A 60 -20.54 -12.28 -19.84
CA MET A 60 -20.17 -10.93 -19.36
C MET A 60 -19.35 -10.13 -20.40
N TYR A 61 -18.99 -10.74 -21.53
CA TYR A 61 -18.24 -10.15 -22.65
C TYR A 61 -18.85 -8.86 -23.22
N GLU A 62 -20.19 -8.75 -23.24
CA GLU A 62 -20.90 -7.52 -23.65
C GLU A 62 -20.56 -6.30 -22.77
N SER A 63 -20.29 -6.54 -21.48
CA SER A 63 -19.88 -5.50 -20.54
C SER A 63 -18.46 -4.97 -20.84
N TRP A 64 -17.59 -5.86 -21.33
CA TRP A 64 -16.20 -5.55 -21.71
C TRP A 64 -16.12 -4.82 -23.05
N LEU A 65 -16.96 -5.19 -24.01
CA LEU A 65 -17.13 -4.46 -25.28
C LEU A 65 -17.47 -2.98 -25.08
N ARG A 66 -18.25 -2.65 -24.04
CA ARG A 66 -18.66 -1.28 -23.71
C ARG A 66 -17.51 -0.39 -23.22
N PHE A 67 -16.46 -0.98 -22.67
CA PHE A 67 -15.33 -0.25 -22.07
C PHE A 67 -14.18 -0.01 -23.06
N LEU A 68 -14.04 -0.78 -24.15
CA LEU A 68 -12.87 -0.76 -25.03
C LEU A 68 -13.24 -0.76 -26.55
N PRO A 69 -13.37 0.41 -27.21
CA PRO A 69 -13.62 0.50 -28.65
C PRO A 69 -12.37 0.05 -29.44
N GLY A 70 -12.38 -1.20 -29.91
CA GLY A 70 -11.26 -1.89 -30.60
C GLY A 70 -11.23 -3.41 -30.37
N PHE A 71 -12.07 -3.90 -29.46
CA PHE A 71 -12.23 -5.31 -29.08
C PHE A 71 -12.93 -6.12 -30.19
N THR A 72 -12.15 -6.80 -31.05
CA THR A 72 -12.74 -7.56 -32.17
C THR A 72 -12.82 -9.06 -31.93
N TRP A 73 -12.23 -9.63 -30.88
CA TRP A 73 -12.34 -11.07 -30.56
C TRP A 73 -11.82 -11.41 -29.15
N LEU A 74 -12.32 -12.50 -28.54
CA LEU A 74 -11.74 -13.16 -27.35
C LEU A 74 -10.38 -13.79 -27.70
N SER A 75 -9.43 -12.93 -28.08
CA SER A 75 -8.11 -13.28 -28.56
C SER A 75 -7.09 -13.05 -27.45
N TRP A 76 -5.98 -13.80 -27.50
CA TRP A 76 -4.87 -13.65 -26.56
C TRP A 76 -4.45 -12.20 -26.27
N PRO A 77 -4.41 -11.26 -27.25
CA PRO A 77 -4.10 -9.85 -27.01
C PRO A 77 -5.07 -9.16 -26.03
N SER A 78 -6.37 -9.38 -26.19
CA SER A 78 -7.42 -8.79 -25.36
C SER A 78 -7.32 -9.24 -23.91
N PHE A 79 -6.95 -10.51 -23.69
CA PHE A 79 -6.73 -11.07 -22.37
C PHE A 79 -5.52 -10.42 -21.67
N PHE A 80 -4.37 -10.33 -22.35
CA PHE A 80 -3.19 -9.68 -21.79
C PHE A 80 -3.42 -8.18 -21.53
N LEU A 81 -4.20 -7.51 -22.38
CA LEU A 81 -4.59 -6.13 -22.18
C LEU A 81 -5.45 -5.99 -20.91
N GLY A 82 -6.48 -6.80 -20.76
CA GLY A 82 -7.34 -6.81 -19.57
C GLY A 82 -6.61 -7.14 -18.28
N LEU A 83 -5.64 -8.05 -18.34
CA LEU A 83 -4.77 -8.40 -17.21
C LEU A 83 -3.89 -7.21 -16.80
N ALA A 84 -3.27 -6.55 -17.78
CA ALA A 84 -2.43 -5.38 -17.55
C ALA A 84 -3.24 -4.20 -17.00
N GLU A 85 -4.44 -3.98 -17.52
CA GLU A 85 -5.34 -2.93 -17.06
C GLU A 85 -5.83 -3.20 -15.62
N SER A 86 -6.24 -4.43 -15.32
CA SER A 86 -6.66 -4.86 -13.97
C SER A 86 -5.54 -4.68 -12.95
N PHE A 87 -4.32 -5.08 -13.30
CA PHE A 87 -3.14 -4.87 -12.45
C PHE A 87 -2.84 -3.37 -12.28
N GLY A 88 -2.95 -2.61 -13.36
CA GLY A 88 -2.80 -1.15 -13.38
C GLY A 88 -3.82 -0.44 -12.48
N TYR A 89 -5.07 -0.89 -12.44
CA TYR A 89 -6.09 -0.35 -11.52
C TYR A 89 -5.73 -0.59 -10.05
N GLY A 90 -5.19 -1.75 -9.70
CA GLY A 90 -4.70 -2.01 -8.35
C GLY A 90 -3.57 -1.05 -7.95
N TRP A 91 -2.66 -0.77 -8.87
CA TRP A 91 -1.61 0.24 -8.68
C TRP A 91 -2.13 1.66 -8.62
N TYR A 92 -3.10 2.02 -9.45
CA TYR A 92 -3.77 3.32 -9.40
C TYR A 92 -4.36 3.57 -8.01
N VAL A 93 -5.10 2.60 -7.46
CA VAL A 93 -5.64 2.70 -6.11
C VAL A 93 -4.51 2.88 -5.09
N ALA A 94 -3.45 2.09 -5.16
CA ALA A 94 -2.36 2.20 -4.20
C ALA A 94 -1.63 3.55 -4.26
N LEU A 95 -1.32 4.04 -5.46
CA LEU A 95 -0.61 5.31 -5.67
C LEU A 95 -1.45 6.54 -5.31
N VAL A 96 -2.78 6.46 -5.44
CA VAL A 96 -3.67 7.56 -5.03
C VAL A 96 -4.00 7.46 -3.54
N PHE A 97 -4.47 6.30 -3.08
CA PHE A 97 -4.94 6.10 -1.72
C PHE A 97 -3.81 6.10 -0.70
N GLY A 98 -2.68 5.45 -1.00
CA GLY A 98 -1.57 5.31 -0.07
C GLY A 98 -0.98 6.64 0.41
N PRO A 99 -0.57 7.55 -0.50
CA PRO A 99 -0.13 8.89 -0.13
C PRO A 99 -1.21 9.72 0.55
N LEU A 100 -2.46 9.61 0.10
CA LEU A 100 -3.59 10.35 0.68
C LEU A 100 -3.85 9.93 2.14
N TYR A 101 -3.86 8.62 2.41
CA TYR A 101 -3.97 8.09 3.77
C TYR A 101 -2.82 8.56 4.65
N ASN A 102 -1.58 8.44 4.15
CA ASN A 102 -0.39 8.88 4.88
C ASN A 102 -0.42 10.39 5.20
N PHE A 103 -0.97 11.20 4.29
CA PHE A 103 -1.15 12.64 4.49
C PHE A 103 -2.16 12.94 5.60
N PHE A 104 -3.34 12.32 5.59
CA PHE A 104 -4.36 12.53 6.62
C PHE A 104 -3.92 12.04 8.00
N VAL A 105 -3.26 10.87 8.09
CA VAL A 105 -2.66 10.38 9.34
C VAL A 105 -1.65 11.38 9.89
N THR A 106 -0.78 11.93 9.04
CA THR A 106 0.20 12.94 9.45
C THR A 106 -0.46 14.22 9.96
N ARG A 107 -1.57 14.66 9.34
CA ARG A 107 -2.31 15.85 9.79
C ARG A 107 -3.10 15.62 11.08
N LEU A 108 -3.76 14.47 11.22
CA LEU A 108 -4.50 14.13 12.43
C LEU A 108 -3.59 14.13 13.67
N HIS A 109 -2.42 13.50 13.57
CA HIS A 109 -1.42 13.51 14.65
C HIS A 109 -0.95 14.92 15.01
N ARG A 110 -0.86 15.86 14.05
CA ARG A 110 -0.49 17.26 14.32
C ARG A 110 -1.58 18.03 15.07
N HIS A 111 -2.85 17.67 14.90
CA HIS A 111 -3.96 18.33 15.61
C HIS A 111 -4.20 17.78 17.01
N SER A 112 -3.88 16.51 17.29
CA SER A 112 -4.03 15.92 18.62
C SER A 112 -2.88 16.22 19.59
N GLY A 113 -1.82 16.88 19.11
CA GLY A 113 -0.64 17.25 19.91
C GLY A 113 -0.50 18.75 20.19
N ALA A 114 -1.53 19.55 19.87
CA ALA A 114 -1.67 20.96 20.25
C ALA A 114 -2.75 21.10 21.31
#